data_AF-A0A7C7S395-F1
#
_entry.id   AF-A0A7C7S395-F1
#
_cell.length_a   1.000
_cell.length_b   1.000
_cell.length_c   1.000
_cell.angle_alpha   90.00
_cell.angle_beta   90.00
_cell.angle_gamma   90.00
#
_symmetry.space_group_name_H-M   'P 1'
#
loop_
_entity.id
_entity.type
_entity.pdbx_description
1 polymer ?
#
loop_
_entity_poly.entity_id
_entity_poly.type
_entity_poly.pdbx_seq_one_letter_code
_entity_poly.pdbx_strand_id
1 'polypeptide(L)' 'HAVVDTTGAGDLYAAGVLFGLSRGAAPDHAARLGSIAAAEVISHLGARPRMDLVAVAKSILG' A
#
# COMPACT_ATOMS: atom_id res chain seq x y z
N HIS A 1 17.53 -2.43 -13.74
CA HIS A 1 17.02 -1.39 -12.83
C HIS A 1 17.18 -1.88 -11.41
N ALA A 2 18.10 -1.29 -10.65
CA ALA A 2 18.38 -1.70 -9.27
C ALA A 2 17.27 -1.20 -8.33
N VAL A 3 16.87 -2.07 -7.41
CA VAL A 3 15.85 -1.82 -6.38
C VAL A 3 16.33 -0.69 -5.48
N VAL A 4 15.58 0.41 -5.43
CA VAL A 4 16.08 1.71 -4.95
C VAL A 4 16.05 1.86 -3.44
N ASP A 5 15.11 1.24 -2.73
CA ASP A 5 15.18 1.06 -1.27
C ASP A 5 14.03 0.11 -0.87
N THR A 6 14.31 -1.05 -0.27
CA THR A 6 13.27 -1.97 0.24
C THR A 6 12.95 -1.70 1.71
N THR A 7 13.65 -0.75 2.34
CA THR A 7 13.48 -0.45 3.76
C THR A 7 12.05 0.05 3.99
N GLY A 8 11.29 -0.66 4.83
CA GLY A 8 9.89 -0.32 5.16
C GLY A 8 8.81 -0.94 4.26
N ALA A 9 9.16 -1.66 3.19
CA ALA A 9 8.15 -2.32 2.35
C ALA A 9 7.38 -3.41 3.11
N GLY A 10 8.06 -4.15 4.01
CA GLY A 10 7.43 -5.15 4.88
C GLY A 10 6.49 -4.53 5.92
N ASP A 11 6.89 -3.40 6.52
CA ASP A 11 6.07 -2.69 7.51
C ASP A 11 4.81 -2.11 6.88
N LEU A 12 4.92 -1.58 5.66
CA LEU A 12 3.78 -1.08 4.90
C LEU A 12 2.86 -2.20 4.41
N TYR A 13 3.42 -3.34 4.02
CA TYR A 13 2.61 -4.54 3.77
C TYR A 13 1.80 -4.92 5.01
N ALA A 14 2.45 -5.05 6.16
CA ALA A 14 1.79 -5.39 7.41
C ALA A 14 0.73 -4.35 7.79
N ALA A 15 1.04 -3.06 7.64
CA ALA A 15 0.09 -1.98 7.91
C ALA A 15 -1.15 -2.06 7.00
N GLY A 16 -0.98 -2.31 5.70
CA GLY A 16 -2.09 -2.46 4.75
C GLY A 16 -2.95 -3.69 5.04
N VAL A 17 -2.34 -4.82 5.41
CA VAL A 17 -3.06 -6.03 5.83
C VAL A 17 -3.86 -5.78 7.09
N LEU A 18 -3.22 -5.24 8.15
CA LEU A 18 -3.87 -4.97 9.43
C LEU A 18 -5.00 -3.96 9.27
N PHE A 19 -4.83 -2.94 8.43
CA PHE A 19 -5.88 -2.00 8.09
C PHE A 19 -7.08 -2.68 7.43
N GLY A 20 -6.86 -3.55 6.44
CA GLY A 20 -7.93 -4.30 5.79
C GLY A 20 -8.70 -5.18 6.78
N LEU A 21 -7.97 -5.97 7.58
CA LEU A 21 -8.57 -6.85 8.59
C LEU A 21 -9.34 -6.05 9.66
N SER A 22 -8.82 -4.91 10.12
CA SER A 22 -9.49 -4.05 11.11
C SER A 22 -10.84 -3.49 10.63
N ARG A 23 -11.06 -3.46 9.31
CA ARG A 23 -12.31 -3.02 8.67
C ARG A 23 -13.21 -4.17 8.23
N GLY A 24 -12.89 -5.40 8.63
CA GLY A 24 -13.65 -6.60 8.27
C GLY A 24 -13.45 -7.03 6.81
N ALA A 25 -12.38 -6.60 6.14
CA ALA A 25 -12.07 -7.10 4.81
C ALA A 25 -11.71 -8.59 4.87
N ALA A 26 -12.08 -9.32 3.82
CA ALA A 26 -11.65 -10.70 3.67
C ALA A 26 -10.10 -10.78 3.55
N PRO A 27 -9.47 -11.90 3.95
CA PRO A 27 -8.02 -12.01 4.02
C PRO A 27 -7.31 -11.75 2.68
N ASP A 28 -7.92 -12.14 1.57
CA ASP A 28 -7.45 -11.87 0.21
C ASP A 28 -7.43 -10.37 -0.13
N HIS A 29 -8.47 -9.64 0.26
CA HIS A 29 -8.55 -8.19 0.10
C HIS A 29 -7.54 -7.46 0.99
N ALA A 30 -7.37 -7.91 2.23
CA ALA A 30 -6.37 -7.37 3.15
C ALA A 30 -4.94 -7.57 2.63
N ALA A 31 -4.62 -8.77 2.11
CA ALA A 31 -3.34 -9.04 1.45
C ALA A 31 -3.09 -8.09 0.27
N ARG A 32 -4.12 -7.85 -0.54
CA ARG A 32 -4.04 -6.94 -1.69
C ARG A 32 -3.76 -5.49 -1.27
N LEU A 33 -4.38 -5.03 -0.17
CA LEU A 33 -4.10 -3.71 0.41
C LEU A 33 -2.66 -3.60 0.92
N GLY A 34 -2.13 -4.65 1.55
CA GLY A 34 -0.73 -4.73 1.94
C GLY A 34 0.22 -4.62 0.74
N SER A 35 -0.06 -5.37 -0.33
CA SER A 35 0.78 -5.34 -1.55
C SER A 35 0.80 -3.95 -2.21
N ILE A 36 -0.33 -3.25 -2.22
CA ILE A 36 -0.41 -1.86 -2.73
C ILE A 36 0.43 -0.93 -1.85
N ALA A 37 0.26 -0.99 -0.53
CA ALA A 37 1.00 -0.15 0.41
C ALA A 37 2.52 -0.36 0.32
N ALA A 38 2.97 -1.62 0.14
CA ALA A 38 4.38 -1.95 -0.06
C ALA A 38 4.92 -1.47 -1.42
N ALA A 39 4.11 -1.57 -2.49
CA ALA A 39 4.50 -1.13 -3.82
C ALA A 39 4.64 0.41 -3.93
N GLU A 40 3.87 1.16 -3.13
CA GLU A 40 3.92 2.62 -3.08
C GLU A 40 5.31 3.12 -2.63
N VAL A 41 5.95 2.43 -1.66
CA VAL A 41 7.27 2.79 -1.13
C VAL A 41 8.41 2.39 -2.07
N ILE A 42 8.25 1.28 -2.80
CA ILE A 42 9.24 0.83 -3.80
C ILE A 42 9.24 1.77 -5.01
N SER A 43 8.11 2.42 -5.29
CA SER A 43 7.95 3.34 -6.43
C SER A 43 8.36 4.79 -6.13
N HIS A 44 8.56 5.16 -4.86
CA HIS A 44 8.89 6.53 -4.44
C HIS A 44 10.19 6.58 -3.63
N LEU A 45 11.30 6.95 -4.28
CA LEU A 45 12.44 7.51 -3.56
C LEU A 45 12.06 8.92 -3.06
N GLY A 46 11.68 9.04 -1.77
CA GLY A 46 11.59 10.31 -1.05
C GLY A 46 10.18 10.77 -0.65
N ALA A 47 10.05 11.13 0.63
CA ALA A 47 8.82 11.53 1.34
C ALA A 47 8.04 12.68 0.67
N ARG A 48 6.94 12.35 -0.03
CA ARG A 48 5.66 13.09 -0.12
C ARG A 48 4.82 12.48 -1.26
N PRO A 49 3.65 11.87 -0.97
CA PRO A 49 2.70 11.48 -2.01
C PRO A 49 2.28 12.73 -2.80
N ARG A 50 2.56 12.76 -4.11
CA ARG A 50 2.11 13.83 -5.01
C ARG A 50 0.67 13.65 -5.50
N MET A 51 0.05 12.51 -5.19
CA MET A 51 -1.32 12.21 -5.60
C MET A 51 -2.22 11.99 -4.38
N ASP A 52 -3.44 12.48 -4.50
CA ASP A 52 -4.48 12.26 -3.49
C ASP A 52 -4.86 10.77 -3.46
N LEU A 53 -4.39 10.08 -2.43
CA LEU A 53 -4.65 8.65 -2.18
C LEU A 53 -6.16 8.36 -2.12
N VAL A 54 -6.99 9.34 -1.76
CA VAL A 54 -8.47 9.20 -1.75
C VAL A 54 -9.02 9.09 -3.17
N ALA A 55 -8.45 9.80 -4.13
CA ALA A 55 -8.87 9.75 -5.53
C ALA A 55 -8.52 8.40 -6.18
N VAL A 56 -7.34 7.86 -5.87
CA VAL A 56 -6.91 6.53 -6.36
C VAL A 56 -7.79 5.43 -5.77
N ALA A 57 -8.08 5.48 -4.47
CA ALA A 57 -8.96 4.51 -3.82
C ALA A 57 -10.37 4.47 -4.42
N LYS A 58 -10.95 5.64 -4.79
CA LYS A 58 -12.27 5.71 -5.44
C LYS A 58 -12.29 5.09 -6.83
N SER A 59 -11.20 5.18 -7.60
CA SER A 59 -11.12 4.60 -8.95
C SER A 59 -11.01 3.08 -8.97
N ILE A 60 -10.53 2.48 -7.89
CA ILE A 60 -10.30 1.02 -7.80
C ILE A 60 -11.50 0.31 -7.15
N LEU A 61 -12.27 1.03 -6.33
CA LEU A 61 -13.42 0.51 -5.58
C LEU A 61 -14.79 0.79 -6.22
N GLY A 62 -14.81 1.47 -7.37
CA GLY A 62 -15.98 1.57 -8.24
C GLY A 62 -15.95 0.50 -9.33
#